data_AF-A0A522RR67-F1
#
_entry.id   AF-A0A522RR67-F1
#
_cell.length_a   1.000
_cell.length_b   1.000
_cell.length_c   1.000
_cell.angle_alpha   90.00
_cell.angle_beta   90.00
_cell.angle_gamma   90.00
#
_symmetry.space_group_name_H-M   'P 1'
#
loop_
_entity.id
_entity.type
_entity.pdbx_description
1 polymer ?
#
loop_
_entity_poly.entity_id
_entity_poly.type
_entity_poly.pdbx_seq_one_letter_code
_entity_poly.pdbx_strand_id
1 'polypeptide(L)' 'MKTITLTEQAYERIAALKTSPKDSFSKVILRAVPKRGTAAQMLKDARKLPPLTPRQAKLVEEAAAAQRDPKRWRDPWKAA' A
#
# COMPACT_ATOMS: atom_id res chain seq x y z
N MET A 1 22.96 14.25 5.39
CA MET A 1 21.51 14.56 5.45
C MET A 1 21.09 15.18 4.14
N LYS A 2 19.87 14.90 3.66
CA LYS A 2 19.24 15.64 2.55
C LYS A 2 17.95 16.25 3.07
N THR A 3 17.72 17.53 2.77
CA THR A 3 16.50 18.26 3.16
C THR A 3 15.49 18.17 2.01
N ILE A 4 14.23 17.90 2.34
CA ILE A 4 13.12 17.94 1.39
C ILE A 4 12.08 18.92 1.92
N THR A 5 11.49 19.71 1.03
CA THR A 5 10.35 20.57 1.36
C THR A 5 9.08 19.76 1.21
N LEU A 6 8.18 19.89 2.19
CA LEU A 6 6.86 19.25 2.18
C LEU A 6 5.81 20.34 2.28
N THR A 7 4.68 20.14 1.60
CA THR A 7 3.47 20.93 1.89
C THR A 7 2.91 20.50 3.25
N GLU A 8 2.15 21.38 3.91
CA GLU A 8 1.56 21.09 5.22
C GLU A 8 0.72 19.82 5.19
N GLN A 9 -0.14 19.69 4.18
CA GLN A 9 -0.96 18.49 3.97
C GLN A 9 -0.13 17.21 3.79
N ALA A 10 1.02 17.29 3.11
CA ALA A 10 1.90 16.13 2.97
C ALA A 10 2.57 15.77 4.30
N TYR A 11 2.97 16.77 5.08
CA TYR A 11 3.54 16.57 6.41
C TYR A 11 2.56 15.85 7.34
N GLU A 12 1.32 16.34 7.45
CA GLU A 12 0.27 15.74 8.28
C GLU A 12 0.01 14.28 7.90
N ARG A 13 -0.11 13.99 6.60
CA ARG A 13 -0.34 12.62 6.10
C ARG A 13 0.80 11.68 6.47
N ILE A 14 2.05 12.11 6.35
CA ILE A 14 3.20 11.27 6.72
C ILE A 14 3.31 11.14 8.24
N ALA A 15 2.99 12.19 9.00
CA ALA A 15 2.99 12.16 10.47
C ALA A 15 1.97 11.17 11.01
N ALA A 16 0.76 11.11 10.44
CA ALA A 16 -0.28 10.15 10.81
C ALA A 16 0.11 8.68 10.58
N LEU A 17 1.06 8.42 9.68
CA LEU A 17 1.57 7.07 9.43
C LEU A 17 2.63 6.62 10.44
N LYS A 18 3.08 7.48 11.36
CA LYS A 18 4.03 7.08 12.41
C LYS A 18 3.35 6.12 13.38
N THR A 19 3.98 4.97 13.59
CA THR A 19 3.53 3.97 14.56
C THR A 19 4.06 4.23 15.97
N SER A 20 5.09 5.06 16.08
CA SER A 20 5.67 5.51 17.34
C SER A 20 6.16 6.96 17.21
N PRO A 21 6.12 7.77 18.28
CA PRO A 21 6.73 9.11 18.30
C PRO A 21 8.24 9.09 17.97
N LYS A 22 8.91 7.95 18.20
CA LYS A 22 10.34 7.77 17.92
C LYS A 22 10.63 7.40 16.46
N ASP A 23 9.61 7.13 15.63
CA ASP A 23 9.83 6.81 14.22
C ASP A 23 10.27 8.05 13.44
N SER A 24 11.38 7.92 12.71
CA SER A 24 11.84 8.95 11.79
C SER A 24 10.95 9.02 10.55
N PHE A 25 10.78 10.22 10.00
CA PHE A 25 10.06 10.40 8.73
C PHE A 25 10.69 9.60 7.58
N SER A 26 12.02 9.46 7.55
CA SER A 26 12.70 8.63 6.56
C SER A 26 12.27 7.15 6.61
N LYS A 27 12.09 6.59 7.82
CA LYS A 27 11.61 5.21 8.00
C LYS A 27 10.17 5.05 7.50
N VAL A 28 9.31 6.03 7.76
CA VAL A 28 7.93 6.05 7.25
C VAL A 28 7.90 6.12 5.73
N ILE A 29 8.70 7.03 5.14
CA ILE A 29 8.79 7.19 3.68
C ILE A 29 9.26 5.89 3.02
N LEU A 30 10.27 5.21 3.55
CA LEU A 30 10.76 3.94 3.00
C LEU A 30 9.72 2.81 3.07
N ARG A 31 8.84 2.84 4.06
CA ARG A 31 7.74 1.86 4.19
C ARG A 31 6.59 2.17 3.23
N ALA A 32 6.28 3.45 3.02
CA ALA A 32 5.15 3.89 2.21
C ALA A 32 5.48 4.02 0.71
N VAL A 33 6.70 4.41 0.37
CA VAL A 33 7.15 4.61 -1.00
C VAL A 33 7.92 3.37 -1.44
N PRO A 34 7.32 2.48 -2.25
CA PRO A 34 8.05 1.35 -2.78
C PRO A 34 9.22 1.84 -3.63
N LYS A 35 10.34 1.11 -3.61
CA LYS A 35 11.44 1.38 -4.54
C LYS A 35 10.88 1.36 -5.95
N ARG A 36 11.13 2.42 -6.73
CA ARG A 36 10.85 2.40 -8.17
C ARG A 36 11.54 1.18 -8.75
N GLY A 37 10.76 0.26 -9.29
CA GLY A 37 11.21 -1.00 -9.84
C GLY A 37 10.48 -1.29 -11.14
N THR A 38 11.04 -2.19 -11.94
CA THR A 38 10.37 -2.69 -13.15
C THR A 38 9.28 -3.70 -12.75
N ALA A 39 8.29 -3.93 -13.62
CA ALA A 39 7.31 -5.00 -13.42
C ALA A 39 7.98 -6.37 -13.19
N ALA A 40 9.14 -6.59 -13.82
CA ALA A 40 9.96 -7.77 -13.59
C ALA A 40 10.51 -7.85 -12.16
N GLN A 41 10.89 -6.72 -11.55
CA GLN A 41 11.32 -6.68 -10.16
C GLN A 41 10.16 -6.97 -9.21
N MET A 42 8.98 -6.40 -9.47
CA MET A 42 7.75 -6.71 -8.72
C MET A 42 7.43 -8.21 -8.74
N LEU A 43 7.50 -8.85 -9.93
CA LEU A 43 7.29 -10.30 -10.06
C LEU A 43 8.32 -11.12 -9.29
N LYS A 44 9.61 -10.71 -9.33
CA LYS A 44 10.67 -11.35 -8.56
C LYS A 44 10.42 -11.27 -7.05
N ASP A 45 9.92 -10.14 -6.57
CA ASP A 45 9.66 -9.93 -5.16
C ASP A 45 8.39 -10.66 -4.71
N ALA A 46 7.35 -10.71 -5.55
CA ALA A 46 6.14 -11.51 -5.29
C ALA A 46 6.46 -13.01 -5.13
N ARG A 47 7.40 -13.55 -5.92
CA ARG A 47 7.85 -14.95 -5.80
C ARG A 47 8.61 -15.25 -4.51
N LYS A 48 9.14 -14.25 -3.83
CA LYS A 48 9.86 -14.40 -2.56
C LYS A 48 8.97 -14.30 -1.33
N LEU A 49 7.68 -13.97 -1.52
CA LEU A 49 6.74 -13.89 -0.41
C LEU A 49 6.56 -15.28 0.21
N PRO A 50 6.50 -15.37 1.55
CA PRO A 50 6.20 -16.63 2.22
C PRO A 50 4.79 -17.12 1.84
N PRO A 51 4.55 -18.44 1.87
CA PRO A 51 3.22 -18.97 1.64
C PRO A 51 2.25 -18.41 2.69
N LEU A 52 1.03 -18.13 2.25
CA LEU A 52 -0.03 -17.67 3.13
C LEU A 52 -0.41 -18.78 4.11
N THR A 53 -0.66 -18.41 5.36
CA THR A 53 -1.33 -19.33 6.30
C THR A 53 -2.76 -19.62 5.82
N PRO A 54 -3.37 -20.75 6.21
CA PRO A 54 -4.75 -21.08 5.80
C PRO A 54 -5.75 -19.96 6.13
N ARG A 55 -5.58 -19.29 7.27
CA ARG A 55 -6.41 -18.15 7.67
C ARG A 55 -6.24 -16.94 6.75
N GLN A 56 -5.00 -16.62 6.38
CA GLN A 56 -4.73 -15.50 5.48
C GLN A 56 -5.21 -15.79 4.06
N ALA A 57 -5.04 -17.02 3.57
CA ALA A 57 -5.56 -17.45 2.28
C ALA A 57 -7.09 -17.26 2.21
N LYS A 58 -7.81 -17.70 3.25
CA LYS A 58 -9.26 -17.53 3.35
C LYS A 58 -9.69 -16.06 3.29
N LEU A 59 -9.00 -15.18 4.02
CA LEU A 59 -9.29 -13.74 4.00
C LEU A 59 -9.07 -13.12 2.60
N VAL A 60 -8.00 -13.53 1.91
CA VAL A 60 -7.71 -13.05 0.56
C VAL A 60 -8.76 -13.55 -0.43
N GLU A 61 -9.19 -14.81 -0.32
CA GLU A 61 -10.26 -15.37 -1.14
C GLU A 61 -11.59 -14.66 -0.91
N GLU A 62 -11.98 -14.42 0.35
CA GLU A 62 -13.20 -13.69 0.70
C GLU A 62 -13.18 -12.26 0.14
N ALA A 63 -12.05 -11.56 0.27
CA ALA A 63 -11.87 -10.21 -0.28
C ALA A 63 -11.94 -10.20 -1.81
N ALA A 64 -11.28 -11.16 -2.48
CA ALA A 64 -11.32 -11.30 -3.93
C ALA A 64 -12.74 -11.63 -4.42
N ALA A 65 -13.46 -12.52 -3.73
CA ALA A 65 -14.84 -12.85 -4.03
C ALA A 65 -15.77 -11.63 -3.87
N ALA A 66 -15.61 -10.85 -2.81
CA ALA A 66 -16.38 -9.62 -2.59
C ALA A 66 -16.16 -8.57 -3.67
N GLN A 67 -14.97 -8.54 -4.28
CA GLN A 67 -14.64 -7.68 -5.42
C GLN A 67 -15.02 -8.27 -6.77
N ARG A 68 -15.43 -9.54 -6.85
CA ARG A 68 -15.77 -10.17 -8.14
C ARG A 68 -17.17 -9.83 -8.63
N ASP A 69 -17.99 -9.19 -7.80
CA ASP A 69 -19.33 -8.71 -8.16
C ASP A 69 -19.23 -7.41 -8.98
N PRO A 70 -19.49 -7.44 -10.30
CA PRO A 70 -19.40 -6.25 -11.15
C PRO A 70 -20.40 -5.16 -10.74
N LYS A 71 -21.47 -5.51 -10.01
CA LYS A 71 -22.46 -4.54 -9.51
C LYS A 71 -21.92 -3.68 -8.37
N ARG A 72 -20.86 -4.15 -7.68
CA ARG A 72 -20.18 -3.40 -6.62
C ARG A 72 -19.09 -2.49 -7.15
N TRP A 73 -18.75 -2.60 -8.43
CA TRP A 73 -17.78 -1.72 -9.05
C TRP A 73 -18.45 -0.36 -9.23
N ARG A 74 -17.94 0.66 -8.55
CA ARG A 74 -18.30 2.03 -8.92
C ARG A 74 -17.79 2.24 -10.35
N ASP A 75 -18.71 2.43 -11.27
CA ASP A 75 -18.38 2.85 -12.63
C ASP A 75 -17.87 4.30 -12.56
N PRO A 76 -16.57 4.56 -12.81
CA PRO A 76 -16.03 5.91 -12.74
C PRO A 76 -16.53 6.82 -13.86
N TRP A 77 -17.30 6.29 -14.82
CA TRP A 77 -17.85 7.01 -15.97
C TRP A 77 -19.37 7.20 -15.93
N LYS A 78 -20.07 6.63 -14.94
CA LYS A 78 -21.44 7.02 -14.62
C LYS A 78 -21.40 8.19 -13.64
N ALA A 79 -21.58 9.39 -14.17
CA ALA A 79 -21.82 10.59 -13.37
C ALA A 79 -23.04 10.36 -12.44
N ALA A 80 -22.91 10.84 -11.20
CA ALA A 80 -23.96 10.84 -10.19
C ALA A 80 -25.13 11.75 -10.59
#